data_AF-A0A120MI84-F1
#
_entry.id   AF-A0A120MI84-F1
#
_cell.length_a   1.000
_cell.length_b   1.000
_cell.length_c   1.000
_cell.angle_alpha   90.00
_cell.angle_beta   90.00
_cell.angle_gamma   90.00
#
_symmetry.space_group_name_H-M   'P 1'
#
loop_
_entity.id
_entity.type
_entity.pdbx_description
1 polymer ?
#
loop_
_entity_poly.entity_id
_entity_poly.type
_entity_poly.pdbx_seq_one_letter_code
_entity_poly.pdbx_strand_id
1 'polypeptide(L)'
;MSRAFTSEEYEQKEVPIVIPPKIEEAPDHDIVMKYSNGRSLEDPKLPYEIGMGFLKGEGEFFQSDELGIKWLERSVKMGYTPAMVSLAELFLKDTKTYGFRRPAKLLKQASDLGSADAKSYIDMSSVDDPSTKKAYTVYRLNGELGDISACMALAEGFEKGYYGKDKARAAATWYIRAFKLGDEGASKKALALHYKKKAVLTEDELALLRKQ
;
A
#
# COMPACT_ATOMS: atom_id res chain seq x y z
N MET A 1 61.16 46.99 -4.46
CA MET A 1 60.31 46.14 -3.59
C MET A 1 58.96 45.97 -4.28
N SER A 2 58.32 44.81 -4.10
CA SER A 2 57.13 44.28 -4.81
C SER A 2 57.47 43.38 -6.01
N ARG A 3 57.53 42.08 -5.73
CA ARG A 3 57.52 41.00 -6.71
C ARG A 3 56.09 40.45 -6.73
N ALA A 4 55.45 40.52 -7.89
CA ALA A 4 54.10 40.04 -8.12
C ALA A 4 54.02 38.53 -7.82
N PHE A 5 53.00 38.11 -7.08
CA PHE A 5 52.62 36.71 -6.93
C PHE A 5 52.15 36.20 -8.30
N THR A 6 52.88 35.25 -8.86
CA THR A 6 52.47 34.49 -10.03
C THR A 6 51.31 33.56 -9.65
N SER A 7 50.29 33.53 -10.49
CA SER A 7 49.06 32.76 -10.37
C SER A 7 49.26 31.27 -10.65
N GLU A 8 50.17 30.63 -9.92
CA GLU A 8 50.28 29.17 -9.82
C GLU A 8 49.77 28.76 -8.44
N GLU A 9 49.09 27.62 -8.36
CA GLU A 9 48.48 27.01 -7.16
C GLU A 9 47.01 27.33 -6.84
N TYR A 10 46.14 27.30 -7.85
CA TYR A 10 44.76 26.84 -7.64
C TYR A 10 44.42 25.76 -8.66
N GLU A 11 45.26 24.73 -8.72
CA GLU A 11 44.87 23.46 -9.31
C GLU A 11 43.92 22.80 -8.31
N GLN A 12 42.62 23.05 -8.52
CA GLN A 12 41.54 22.28 -7.92
C GLN A 12 41.84 20.81 -8.22
N LYS A 13 42.46 20.11 -7.26
CA LYS A 13 42.38 18.67 -7.21
C LYS A 13 40.90 18.36 -7.06
N GLU A 14 40.25 18.07 -8.18
CA GLU A 14 39.01 17.33 -8.20
C GLU A 14 39.29 16.06 -7.40
N VAL A 15 38.93 16.08 -6.12
CA VAL A 15 38.82 14.87 -5.34
C VAL A 15 37.77 14.09 -6.12
N PRO A 16 38.13 12.95 -6.75
CA PRO A 16 37.14 12.19 -7.48
C PRO A 16 36.02 11.93 -6.50
N ILE A 17 34.82 12.40 -6.84
CA ILE A 17 33.62 11.95 -6.18
C ILE A 17 33.63 10.45 -6.45
N VAL A 18 34.12 9.68 -5.48
CA VAL A 18 34.01 8.24 -5.50
C VAL A 18 32.53 8.00 -5.35
N ILE A 19 31.83 7.96 -6.48
CA ILE A 19 30.46 7.48 -6.54
C ILE A 19 30.60 6.03 -6.08
N PRO A 20 30.15 5.67 -4.86
CA PRO A 20 30.22 4.29 -4.42
C PRO A 20 29.52 3.44 -5.48
N PRO A 21 30.05 2.24 -5.81
CA PRO A 21 29.48 1.41 -6.85
C PRO A 21 27.97 1.28 -6.59
N LYS A 22 27.16 1.64 -7.60
CA LYS A 22 25.71 1.58 -7.53
C LYS A 22 25.33 0.19 -7.03
N ILE A 23 24.68 0.11 -5.87
CA ILE A 23 24.15 -1.15 -5.32
C ILE A 23 23.17 -1.82 -6.31
N GLU A 24 22.69 -1.06 -7.30
CA GLU A 24 21.93 -1.48 -8.48
C GLU A 24 22.57 -2.65 -9.26
N GLU A 25 23.91 -2.80 -9.19
CA GLU A 25 24.66 -3.83 -9.94
C GLU A 25 25.06 -5.06 -9.09
N ALA A 26 24.91 -5.01 -7.77
CA ALA A 26 25.31 -6.11 -6.90
C ALA A 26 24.25 -7.23 -6.98
N PRO A 27 24.63 -8.50 -7.29
CA PRO A 27 23.69 -9.61 -7.21
C PRO A 27 23.14 -9.70 -5.78
N ASP A 28 21.90 -10.17 -5.64
CA ASP A 28 21.17 -10.15 -4.36
C ASP A 28 21.97 -10.81 -3.20
N HIS A 29 22.83 -11.78 -3.53
CA HIS A 29 23.76 -12.42 -2.60
C HIS A 29 24.79 -11.43 -2.01
N ASP A 30 25.37 -10.55 -2.82
CA ASP A 30 26.44 -9.64 -2.39
C ASP A 30 25.89 -8.51 -1.50
N ILE A 31 24.68 -8.04 -1.80
CA ILE A 31 23.94 -7.12 -0.92
C ILE A 31 23.72 -7.79 0.45
N VAL A 32 23.20 -9.01 0.45
CA VAL A 32 22.94 -9.74 1.69
C VAL A 32 24.21 -10.00 2.47
N MET A 33 25.29 -10.46 1.83
CA MET A 33 26.56 -10.70 2.51
C MET A 33 27.12 -9.43 3.12
N LYS A 34 27.14 -8.33 2.36
CA LYS A 34 27.65 -7.04 2.81
C LYS A 34 26.88 -6.49 4.00
N TYR A 35 25.55 -6.59 4.00
CA TYR A 35 24.70 -5.99 5.06
C TYR A 35 24.32 -6.96 6.17
N SER A 36 24.60 -8.26 6.02
CA SER A 36 24.37 -9.25 7.08
C SER A 36 25.23 -8.97 8.31
N ASN A 37 26.46 -8.47 8.16
CA ASN A 37 27.42 -8.26 9.27
C ASN A 37 27.53 -9.48 10.21
N GLY A 38 27.48 -10.70 9.66
CA GLY A 38 27.50 -11.95 10.45
C GLY A 38 26.15 -12.37 11.05
N ARG A 39 25.05 -11.67 10.70
CA ARG A 39 23.68 -12.10 11.04
C ARG A 39 23.28 -13.32 10.22
N SER A 40 22.39 -14.13 10.80
CA SER A 40 21.80 -15.27 10.13
C SER A 40 21.04 -14.81 8.87
N LEU A 41 21.24 -15.52 7.77
CA LEU A 41 20.45 -15.33 6.54
C LEU A 41 18.98 -15.75 6.73
N GLU A 42 18.69 -16.47 7.82
CA GLU A 42 17.34 -16.83 8.23
C GLU A 42 16.66 -15.72 9.05
N ASP A 43 17.37 -14.63 9.39
CA ASP A 43 16.77 -13.50 10.10
C ASP A 43 15.81 -12.71 9.17
N PRO A 44 14.49 -12.76 9.42
CA PRO A 44 13.51 -12.03 8.62
C PRO A 44 13.71 -10.50 8.65
N LYS A 45 14.43 -9.98 9.65
CA LYS A 45 14.70 -8.55 9.83
C LYS A 45 15.74 -8.02 8.84
N LEU A 46 16.69 -8.84 8.40
CA LEU A 46 17.74 -8.41 7.47
C LEU A 46 17.17 -7.90 6.12
N PRO A 47 16.34 -8.65 5.38
CA PRO A 47 15.73 -8.15 4.16
C PRO A 47 14.80 -6.95 4.40
N TYR A 48 14.21 -6.83 5.60
CA TYR A 48 13.44 -5.65 5.97
C TYR A 48 14.31 -4.40 6.10
N GLU A 49 15.42 -4.49 6.84
CA GLU A 49 16.36 -3.37 7.02
C GLU A 49 16.94 -2.90 5.68
N ILE A 50 17.31 -3.85 4.81
CA ILE A 50 17.78 -3.55 3.44
C ILE A 50 16.67 -2.84 2.63
N GLY A 51 15.44 -3.37 2.66
CA GLY A 51 14.31 -2.77 1.93
C GLY A 51 14.01 -1.36 2.41
N MET A 52 14.01 -1.13 3.73
CA MET A 52 13.83 0.21 4.30
C MET A 52 14.99 1.15 3.96
N GLY A 53 16.22 0.65 3.87
CA GLY A 53 17.39 1.40 3.40
C GLY A 53 17.19 1.94 1.99
N PHE A 54 16.76 1.10 1.05
CA PHE A 54 16.44 1.53 -0.32
C PHE A 54 15.24 2.48 -0.37
N LEU A 55 14.19 2.28 0.42
CA LEU A 55 13.03 3.19 0.41
C LEU A 55 13.39 4.61 0.88
N LYS A 56 14.34 4.73 1.81
CA LYS A 56 14.74 6.02 2.37
C LYS A 56 15.96 6.64 1.68
N GLY A 57 16.78 5.84 1.01
CA GLY A 57 18.07 6.28 0.49
C GLY A 57 19.03 6.70 1.60
N GLU A 58 19.03 5.98 2.73
CA GLU A 58 19.86 6.29 3.89
C GLU A 58 21.13 5.42 3.93
N GLY A 59 22.23 5.99 4.43
CA GLY A 59 23.52 5.30 4.55
C GLY A 59 24.15 5.03 3.18
N GLU A 60 24.51 3.77 2.92
CA GLU A 60 25.08 3.37 1.62
C GLU A 60 24.00 3.12 0.55
N PHE A 61 22.72 3.05 0.94
CA PHE A 61 21.61 2.80 0.02
C PHE A 61 21.24 4.06 -0.76
N PHE A 62 21.05 3.92 -2.07
CA PHE A 62 20.37 4.94 -2.86
C PHE A 62 18.86 4.75 -2.78
N GLN A 63 18.10 5.82 -3.00
CA GLN A 63 16.64 5.75 -2.94
C GLN A 63 16.07 4.99 -4.14
N SER A 64 15.33 3.90 -3.90
CA SER A 64 14.64 3.10 -4.90
C SER A 64 13.43 2.37 -4.31
N ASP A 65 12.23 2.78 -4.74
CA ASP A 65 10.98 2.12 -4.34
C ASP A 65 10.92 0.68 -4.84
N GLU A 66 11.39 0.42 -6.06
CA GLU A 66 11.37 -0.91 -6.67
C GLU A 66 12.24 -1.91 -5.89
N LEU A 67 13.50 -1.54 -5.58
CA LEU A 67 14.38 -2.38 -4.78
C LEU A 67 13.87 -2.49 -3.35
N GLY A 68 13.39 -1.40 -2.76
CA GLY A 68 12.76 -1.40 -1.44
C GLY A 68 11.62 -2.41 -1.34
N ILE A 69 10.68 -2.38 -2.29
CA ILE A 69 9.57 -3.34 -2.39
C ILE A 69 10.09 -4.76 -2.55
N LYS A 70 11.04 -5.00 -3.46
CA LYS A 70 11.62 -6.34 -3.71
C LYS A 70 12.19 -6.96 -2.44
N TRP A 71 12.90 -6.17 -1.64
CA TRP A 71 13.50 -6.62 -0.38
C TRP A 71 12.46 -6.78 0.74
N LEU A 72 11.49 -5.86 0.86
CA LEU A 72 10.38 -6.04 1.79
C LEU A 72 9.56 -7.30 1.47
N GLU A 73 9.31 -7.62 0.19
CA GLU A 73 8.61 -8.84 -0.22
C GLU A 73 9.35 -10.12 0.20
N ARG A 74 10.69 -10.10 0.26
CA ARG A 74 11.47 -11.22 0.82
C ARG A 74 11.22 -11.37 2.32
N SER A 75 11.26 -10.28 3.06
CA SER A 75 10.97 -10.29 4.50
C SER A 75 9.53 -10.74 4.80
N VAL A 76 8.57 -10.33 3.98
CA VAL A 76 7.17 -10.80 4.03
C VAL A 76 7.07 -12.31 3.83
N LYS A 77 7.81 -12.89 2.87
CA LYS A 77 7.84 -14.35 2.64
C LYS A 77 8.38 -15.13 3.83
N MET A 78 9.19 -14.50 4.68
CA MET A 78 9.72 -15.07 5.92
C MET A 78 8.79 -14.85 7.13
N GLY A 79 7.61 -14.24 6.94
CA GLY A 79 6.64 -14.01 8.01
C GLY A 79 6.91 -12.78 8.86
N TYR A 80 7.78 -11.85 8.43
CA TYR A 80 8.08 -10.66 9.21
C TYR A 80 6.91 -9.67 9.18
N THR A 81 6.22 -9.53 10.31
CA THR A 81 5.04 -8.65 10.38
C THR A 81 5.36 -7.16 10.18
N PRO A 82 6.50 -6.60 10.63
CA PRO A 82 6.83 -5.21 10.32
C PRO A 82 7.00 -4.95 8.82
N ALA A 83 7.59 -5.89 8.06
CA ALA A 83 7.69 -5.76 6.60
C ALA A 83 6.32 -5.79 5.93
N MET A 84 5.40 -6.62 6.40
CA MET A 84 4.02 -6.65 5.88
C MET A 84 3.32 -5.31 6.10
N VAL A 85 3.45 -4.72 7.30
CA VAL A 85 2.87 -3.41 7.63
C VAL A 85 3.49 -2.31 6.78
N SER A 86 4.83 -2.21 6.72
CA SER A 86 5.51 -1.18 5.92
C SER A 86 5.20 -1.29 4.42
N LEU A 87 5.13 -2.51 3.90
CA LEU A 87 4.76 -2.73 2.49
C LEU A 87 3.29 -2.36 2.23
N ALA A 88 2.40 -2.66 3.16
CA ALA A 88 1.00 -2.24 3.07
C ALA A 88 0.87 -0.71 3.10
N GLU A 89 1.56 -0.03 4.02
CA GLU A 89 1.59 1.44 4.07
C GLU A 89 2.10 2.07 2.79
N LEU A 90 3.17 1.50 2.20
CA LEU A 90 3.70 1.94 0.92
C LEU A 90 2.65 1.82 -0.19
N PHE A 91 1.97 0.68 -0.28
CA PHE A 91 0.89 0.50 -1.26
C PHE A 91 -0.31 1.40 -1.02
N LEU A 92 -0.60 1.75 0.24
CA LEU A 92 -1.67 2.71 0.57
C LEU A 92 -1.31 4.15 0.19
N LYS A 93 -0.02 4.50 0.06
CA LYS A 93 0.40 5.81 -0.46
C LYS A 93 0.13 5.95 -1.97
N ASP A 94 0.27 4.86 -2.74
CA ASP A 94 -0.05 4.83 -4.17
C ASP A 94 -1.07 3.74 -4.53
N THR A 95 -2.30 3.97 -4.07
CA THR A 95 -3.43 3.06 -4.35
C THR A 95 -3.85 3.04 -5.81
N LYS A 96 -3.39 3.98 -6.65
CA LYS A 96 -3.68 3.97 -8.09
C LYS A 96 -2.88 2.86 -8.78
N THR A 97 -1.63 2.69 -8.39
CA THR A 97 -0.74 1.65 -8.93
C THR A 97 -1.01 0.30 -8.28
N TYR A 98 -1.14 0.25 -6.95
CA TYR A 98 -1.15 -1.02 -6.21
C TYR A 98 -2.54 -1.51 -5.82
N GLY A 99 -3.55 -0.63 -5.85
CA GLY A 99 -4.91 -0.93 -5.39
C GLY A 99 -5.02 -1.21 -3.89
N PHE A 100 -6.23 -1.49 -3.42
CA PHE A 100 -6.50 -1.75 -2.00
C PHE A 100 -6.39 -3.22 -1.58
N ARG A 101 -6.46 -4.16 -2.54
CA ARG A 101 -6.44 -5.60 -2.23
C ARG A 101 -5.10 -6.07 -1.68
N ARG A 102 -3.99 -5.60 -2.24
CA ARG A 102 -2.64 -5.96 -1.79
C ARG A 102 -2.40 -5.52 -0.34
N PRO A 103 -2.56 -4.23 0.03
CA PRO A 103 -2.35 -3.81 1.41
C PRO A 103 -3.34 -4.45 2.39
N ALA A 104 -4.61 -4.65 1.99
CA ALA A 104 -5.59 -5.37 2.83
C ALA A 104 -5.10 -6.78 3.19
N LYS A 105 -4.65 -7.56 2.19
CA LYS A 105 -4.12 -8.91 2.44
C LYS A 105 -2.90 -8.91 3.35
N LEU A 106 -1.96 -7.99 3.12
CA LEU A 106 -0.75 -7.87 3.94
C LEU A 106 -1.09 -7.53 5.40
N LEU A 107 -1.98 -6.57 5.63
CA LEU A 107 -2.41 -6.20 6.98
C LEU A 107 -3.17 -7.34 7.65
N LYS A 108 -4.02 -8.07 6.91
CA LYS A 108 -4.72 -9.23 7.46
C LYS A 108 -3.74 -10.32 7.88
N GLN A 109 -2.79 -10.66 7.01
CA GLN A 109 -1.74 -11.63 7.33
C GLN A 109 -0.91 -11.20 8.55
N ALA A 110 -0.50 -9.94 8.63
CA ALA A 110 0.26 -9.42 9.76
C ALA A 110 -0.55 -9.44 11.06
N SER A 111 -1.85 -9.12 11.00
CA SER A 111 -2.77 -9.17 12.14
C SER A 111 -2.98 -10.61 12.62
N ASP A 112 -3.15 -11.57 11.70
CA ASP A 112 -3.28 -12.99 12.01
C ASP A 112 -2.00 -13.56 12.65
N LEU A 113 -0.84 -12.98 12.35
CA LEU A 113 0.45 -13.25 12.98
C LEU A 113 0.71 -12.44 14.26
N GLY A 114 -0.29 -11.70 14.76
CA GLY A 114 -0.23 -11.00 16.05
C GLY A 114 0.32 -9.57 16.01
N SER A 115 0.45 -8.94 14.85
CA SER A 115 0.86 -7.53 14.75
C SER A 115 -0.23 -6.59 15.28
N ALA A 116 0.06 -5.90 16.39
CA ALA A 116 -0.82 -4.88 16.95
C ALA A 116 -1.03 -3.69 16.01
N ASP A 117 0.01 -3.30 15.26
CA ASP A 117 -0.07 -2.22 14.27
C ASP A 117 -1.05 -2.61 13.15
N ALA A 118 -0.89 -3.81 12.58
CA ALA A 118 -1.78 -4.29 11.54
C ALA A 118 -3.23 -4.47 12.04
N LYS A 119 -3.38 -4.97 13.27
CA LYS A 119 -4.69 -5.05 13.93
C LYS A 119 -5.33 -3.67 14.09
N SER A 120 -4.56 -2.67 14.49
CA SER A 120 -5.05 -1.28 14.63
C SER A 120 -5.52 -0.70 13.30
N TYR A 121 -4.85 -1.03 12.18
CA TYR A 121 -5.30 -0.63 10.83
C TYR A 121 -6.66 -1.23 10.44
N ILE A 122 -6.92 -2.48 10.82
CA ILE A 122 -8.14 -3.21 10.45
C ILE A 122 -9.30 -2.86 11.40
N ASP A 123 -9.03 -2.84 12.71
CA ASP A 123 -10.03 -2.58 13.75
C ASP A 123 -10.53 -1.13 13.75
N MET A 124 -9.83 -0.24 13.03
CA MET A 124 -10.31 1.09 12.73
C MET A 124 -11.57 0.99 11.85
N SER A 125 -12.73 0.81 12.47
CA SER A 125 -14.02 0.61 11.80
C SER A 125 -14.90 1.86 11.80
N SER A 126 -14.68 2.76 12.76
CA SER A 126 -15.39 4.03 12.89
C SER A 126 -14.50 5.21 12.50
N VAL A 127 -15.06 6.11 11.72
CA VAL A 127 -14.45 7.37 11.30
C VAL A 127 -15.48 8.47 11.51
N ASP A 128 -15.08 9.51 12.24
CA ASP A 128 -15.99 10.59 12.67
C ASP A 128 -16.64 11.31 11.50
N ASP A 129 -15.87 11.52 10.43
CA ASP A 129 -16.35 12.12 9.19
C ASP A 129 -16.17 11.12 8.01
N PRO A 130 -17.27 10.51 7.53
CA PRO A 130 -17.24 9.59 6.42
C PRO A 130 -16.84 10.26 5.10
N SER A 131 -16.80 11.58 5.00
CA SER A 131 -16.41 12.30 3.78
C SER A 131 -14.89 12.38 3.55
N THR A 132 -14.10 12.03 4.58
CA THR A 132 -12.65 12.19 4.53
C THR A 132 -11.95 11.14 3.67
N LYS A 133 -10.75 11.48 3.17
CA LYS A 133 -9.85 10.50 2.51
C LYS A 133 -9.48 9.35 3.45
N LYS A 134 -9.37 9.62 4.75
CA LYS A 134 -9.08 8.59 5.77
C LYS A 134 -10.21 7.58 5.84
N ALA A 135 -11.46 8.05 5.93
CA ALA A 135 -12.65 7.20 5.89
C ALA A 135 -12.71 6.34 4.63
N TYR A 136 -12.45 6.95 3.47
CA TYR A 136 -12.37 6.21 2.22
C TYR A 136 -11.36 5.07 2.29
N THR A 137 -10.12 5.34 2.71
CA THR A 137 -9.05 4.33 2.80
C THR A 137 -9.43 3.19 3.73
N VAL A 138 -9.96 3.53 4.91
CA VAL A 138 -10.37 2.57 5.95
C VAL A 138 -11.47 1.66 5.43
N TYR A 139 -12.56 2.24 4.93
CA TYR A 139 -13.66 1.44 4.44
C TYR A 139 -13.26 0.62 3.22
N ARG A 140 -12.40 1.16 2.33
CA ARG A 140 -11.83 0.40 1.20
C ARG A 140 -11.06 -0.81 1.69
N LEU A 141 -10.19 -0.65 2.68
CA LEU A 141 -9.42 -1.75 3.23
C LEU A 141 -10.33 -2.84 3.80
N ASN A 142 -11.21 -2.46 4.73
CA ASN A 142 -12.10 -3.40 5.41
C ASN A 142 -13.12 -4.04 4.46
N GLY A 143 -13.60 -3.30 3.46
CA GLY A 143 -14.44 -3.85 2.40
C GLY A 143 -13.71 -4.88 1.53
N GLU A 144 -12.42 -4.71 1.25
CA GLU A 144 -11.62 -5.75 0.58
C GLU A 144 -11.44 -6.99 1.49
N LEU A 145 -11.39 -6.82 2.81
CA LEU A 145 -11.36 -7.90 3.81
C LEU A 145 -12.71 -8.59 4.04
N GLY A 146 -13.78 -8.09 3.44
CA GLY A 146 -15.12 -8.69 3.55
C GLY A 146 -15.96 -8.13 4.69
N ASP A 147 -15.58 -7.00 5.27
CA ASP A 147 -16.42 -6.29 6.22
C ASP A 147 -17.66 -5.72 5.50
N ILE A 148 -18.82 -6.23 5.89
CA ILE A 148 -20.12 -5.84 5.32
C ILE A 148 -20.43 -4.37 5.62
N SER A 149 -20.20 -3.93 6.86
CA SER A 149 -20.45 -2.55 7.30
C SER A 149 -19.58 -1.55 6.54
N ALA A 150 -18.32 -1.88 6.28
CA ALA A 150 -17.43 -1.08 5.46
C ALA A 150 -17.87 -1.03 3.98
N CYS A 151 -18.33 -2.15 3.42
CA CYS A 151 -18.91 -2.17 2.07
C CYS A 151 -20.13 -1.25 1.97
N MET A 152 -21.02 -1.31 2.97
CA MET A 152 -22.21 -0.45 3.04
C MET A 152 -21.84 1.03 3.20
N ALA A 153 -20.92 1.35 4.11
CA ALA A 153 -20.45 2.72 4.33
C ALA A 153 -19.79 3.32 3.09
N LEU A 154 -18.99 2.53 2.34
CA LEU A 154 -18.45 2.94 1.05
C LEU A 154 -19.53 3.26 0.04
N ALA A 155 -20.49 2.34 -0.12
CA ALA A 155 -21.55 2.50 -1.09
C ALA A 155 -22.37 3.76 -0.82
N GLU A 156 -22.73 4.01 0.44
CA GLU A 156 -23.43 5.21 0.86
C GLU A 156 -22.59 6.47 0.70
N GLY A 157 -21.29 6.42 1.02
CA GLY A 157 -20.37 7.54 0.81
C GLY A 157 -20.21 7.89 -0.67
N PHE A 158 -20.23 6.89 -1.57
CA PHE A 158 -20.30 7.12 -3.01
C PHE A 158 -21.63 7.74 -3.43
N GLU A 159 -22.78 7.26 -2.94
CA GLU A 159 -24.10 7.87 -3.25
C GLU A 159 -24.21 9.33 -2.81
N LYS A 160 -23.72 9.64 -1.60
CA LYS A 160 -23.62 11.00 -1.05
C LYS A 160 -22.55 11.83 -1.77
N GLY A 161 -21.63 11.14 -2.45
CA GLY A 161 -20.70 11.73 -3.36
C GLY A 161 -19.40 12.23 -2.75
N TYR A 162 -18.99 11.62 -1.65
CA TYR A 162 -17.76 11.94 -0.94
C TYR A 162 -16.49 11.53 -1.70
N TYR A 163 -16.54 10.50 -2.54
CA TYR A 163 -15.34 9.81 -3.05
C TYR A 163 -15.06 9.96 -4.58
N GLY A 164 -15.32 11.13 -5.19
CA GLY A 164 -14.94 11.41 -6.59
C GLY A 164 -16.04 11.20 -7.64
N LYS A 165 -15.68 11.15 -8.95
CA LYS A 165 -16.62 11.03 -10.09
C LYS A 165 -16.84 9.56 -10.49
N ASP A 166 -18.05 9.22 -10.95
CA ASP A 166 -18.67 7.87 -11.08
C ASP A 166 -19.19 7.19 -9.80
N LYS A 167 -19.92 8.01 -9.03
CA LYS A 167 -20.54 7.72 -7.74
C LYS A 167 -21.49 6.54 -7.74
N ALA A 168 -22.44 6.48 -8.67
CA ALA A 168 -23.51 5.50 -8.60
C ALA A 168 -23.09 4.09 -9.01
N ARG A 169 -22.23 3.94 -10.03
CA ARG A 169 -21.70 2.62 -10.41
C ARG A 169 -20.80 2.05 -9.32
N ALA A 170 -19.92 2.87 -8.75
CA ALA A 170 -19.09 2.48 -7.62
C ALA A 170 -19.93 2.07 -6.41
N ALA A 171 -20.96 2.85 -6.05
CA ALA A 171 -21.89 2.49 -4.99
C ALA A 171 -22.56 1.14 -5.23
N ALA A 172 -23.07 0.91 -6.45
CA ALA A 172 -23.72 -0.34 -6.80
C ALA A 172 -22.75 -1.54 -6.71
N THR A 173 -21.48 -1.39 -7.11
CA THR A 173 -20.45 -2.42 -6.93
C THR A 173 -20.28 -2.81 -5.47
N TRP A 174 -20.23 -1.82 -4.57
CA TRP A 174 -20.05 -2.06 -3.14
C TRP A 174 -21.30 -2.66 -2.48
N TYR A 175 -22.50 -2.25 -2.89
CA TYR A 175 -23.74 -2.92 -2.47
C TYR A 175 -23.83 -4.38 -2.95
N ILE A 176 -23.45 -4.66 -4.20
CA ILE A 176 -23.40 -6.05 -4.72
C ILE A 176 -22.42 -6.87 -3.90
N ARG A 177 -21.28 -6.30 -3.52
CA ARG A 177 -20.30 -6.98 -2.67
C ARG A 177 -20.87 -7.26 -1.27
N ALA A 178 -21.51 -6.27 -0.63
CA ALA A 178 -22.17 -6.47 0.66
C ALA A 178 -23.24 -7.57 0.59
N PHE A 179 -24.05 -7.60 -0.47
CA PHE A 179 -25.03 -8.65 -0.71
C PHE A 179 -24.39 -10.03 -0.83
N LYS A 180 -23.31 -10.17 -1.61
CA LYS A 180 -22.54 -11.43 -1.72
C LYS A 180 -21.95 -11.90 -0.39
N LEU A 181 -21.72 -10.99 0.54
CA LEU A 181 -21.20 -11.27 1.88
C LEU A 181 -22.31 -11.57 2.90
N GLY A 182 -23.59 -11.43 2.53
CA GLY A 182 -24.73 -11.79 3.37
C GLY A 182 -25.67 -10.63 3.74
N ASP A 183 -25.43 -9.40 3.28
CA ASP A 183 -26.37 -8.29 3.51
C ASP A 183 -27.52 -8.30 2.49
N GLU A 184 -28.61 -8.98 2.85
CA GLU A 184 -29.80 -9.06 1.99
C GLU A 184 -30.38 -7.68 1.63
N GLY A 185 -30.26 -6.69 2.52
CA GLY A 185 -30.73 -5.33 2.33
C GLY A 185 -29.96 -4.58 1.23
N ALA A 186 -28.69 -4.91 1.02
CA ALA A 186 -27.85 -4.30 0.00
C ALA A 186 -28.35 -4.55 -1.43
N SER A 187 -29.04 -5.68 -1.69
CA SER A 187 -29.64 -5.97 -3.00
C SER A 187 -30.64 -4.91 -3.44
N LYS A 188 -31.53 -4.50 -2.53
CA LYS A 188 -32.55 -3.47 -2.78
C LYS A 188 -31.88 -2.14 -3.12
N LYS A 189 -30.79 -1.79 -2.44
CA LYS A 189 -30.04 -0.55 -2.69
C LYS A 189 -29.35 -0.56 -4.07
N ALA A 190 -28.70 -1.66 -4.43
CA ALA A 190 -28.10 -1.84 -5.76
C ALA A 190 -29.13 -1.78 -6.90
N LEU A 191 -30.25 -2.51 -6.76
CA LEU A 191 -31.35 -2.49 -7.74
C LEU A 191 -32.00 -1.10 -7.85
N ALA A 192 -32.15 -0.38 -6.74
CA ALA A 192 -32.69 0.98 -6.76
C ALA A 192 -31.81 1.94 -7.58
N LEU A 193 -30.48 1.83 -7.47
CA LEU A 193 -29.55 2.61 -8.31
C LEU A 193 -29.70 2.28 -9.79
N HIS A 194 -29.96 1.02 -10.11
CA HIS A 194 -30.22 0.56 -11.47
C HIS A 194 -31.49 1.13 -12.07
N TYR A 195 -32.63 0.96 -11.40
CA TYR A 195 -33.91 1.41 -11.92
C TYR A 195 -34.01 2.94 -12.00
N LYS A 196 -33.29 3.67 -11.13
CA LYS A 196 -33.14 5.13 -11.23
C LYS A 196 -32.22 5.57 -12.38
N LYS A 197 -31.72 4.65 -13.21
CA LYS A 197 -30.76 4.87 -14.30
C LYS A 197 -29.48 5.60 -13.84
N LYS A 198 -29.13 5.45 -12.56
CA LYS A 198 -27.90 6.03 -12.00
C LYS A 198 -26.72 5.09 -12.19
N ALA A 199 -26.95 3.77 -12.22
CA ALA A 199 -25.92 2.77 -12.47
C ALA A 199 -26.46 1.65 -13.39
N VAL A 200 -25.79 1.37 -14.50
CA VAL A 200 -26.16 0.21 -15.34
C VAL A 200 -25.53 -1.04 -14.73
N LEU A 201 -26.36 -2.03 -14.42
CA LEU A 201 -25.95 -3.34 -13.90
C LEU A 201 -26.00 -4.34 -15.05
N THR A 202 -25.13 -5.35 -15.02
CA THR A 202 -25.18 -6.45 -15.99
C THR A 202 -26.34 -7.39 -15.68
N GLU A 203 -26.77 -8.19 -16.66
CA GLU A 203 -27.81 -9.20 -16.45
C GLU A 203 -27.41 -10.22 -15.36
N ASP A 204 -26.13 -10.59 -15.26
CA ASP A 204 -25.63 -11.46 -14.20
C ASP A 204 -25.73 -10.82 -12.81
N GLU A 205 -25.43 -9.52 -12.70
CA GLU A 205 -25.60 -8.77 -11.46
C GLU A 205 -27.08 -8.68 -11.08
N LEU A 206 -27.97 -8.42 -12.04
CA LEU A 206 -29.41 -8.40 -11.80
C LEU A 206 -29.96 -9.76 -11.39
N ALA A 207 -29.54 -10.83 -12.06
CA ALA A 207 -29.93 -12.20 -11.74
C ALA A 207 -29.46 -12.60 -10.34
N LEU A 208 -28.24 -12.23 -9.95
CA LEU A 208 -27.72 -12.42 -8.60
C LEU A 208 -28.59 -11.70 -7.55
N LEU A 209 -28.88 -10.42 -7.76
CA LEU A 209 -29.60 -9.59 -6.78
C LEU A 209 -31.09 -9.95 -6.64
N ARG A 210 -31.66 -10.69 -7.59
CA ARG A 210 -33.07 -11.11 -7.59
C ARG A 210 -33.30 -12.50 -7.01
N LYS A 211 -32.26 -13.29 -6.77
CA LYS A 211 -32.37 -14.60 -6.12
C LYS A 211 -32.66 -14.38 -4.63
N GLN A 212 -33.89 -14.66 -4.23
CA GLN A 212 -34.32 -14.84 -2.84
C GLN A 212 -34.47 -16.34 -2.57
#